data_AF-X1I571-F1
#
_entry.id   AF-X1I571-F1
#
_cell.length_a   1.000
_cell.length_b   1.000
_cell.length_c   1.000
_cell.angle_alpha   90.00
_cell.angle_beta   90.00
_cell.angle_gamma   90.00
#
_symmetry.space_group_name_H-M   'P 1'
#
loop_
_entity.id
_entity.type
_entity.pdbx_description
1 polymer ?
#
loop_
_entity_poly.entity_id
_entity_poly.type
_entity_poly.pdbx_seq_one_letter_code
_entity_poly.pdbx_strand_id
1 'polypeptide(L)' 'GNANKGYKKALMENKALAKGLNVIDGKITYEPVARAFNLKYYPLEDIII' A
#
# COMPACT_ATOMS: atom_id res chain seq x y z
N GLY A 1 -15.22 -3.29 -13.97
CA GLY A 1 -14.32 -3.69 -12.86
C GLY A 1 -12.91 -3.99 -13.34
N ASN A 2 -12.15 -2.97 -13.79
CA ASN A 2 -10.77 -3.13 -14.29
C ASN A 2 -9.74 -2.26 -13.55
N ALA A 3 -10.16 -1.40 -12.62
CA ALA A 3 -9.24 -0.52 -11.89
C ALA A 3 -8.40 -1.29 -10.85
N ASN A 4 -8.96 -2.34 -10.24
CA ASN A 4 -8.30 -3.06 -9.14
C ASN A 4 -7.04 -3.82 -9.55
N LYS A 5 -6.95 -4.24 -10.82
CA LYS A 5 -5.77 -4.93 -11.36
C LYS A 5 -4.69 -3.94 -11.81
N GLY A 6 -5.09 -2.74 -12.24
CA GLY A 6 -4.17 -1.73 -12.78
C GLY A 6 -3.24 -1.17 -11.71
N TYR A 7 -3.78 -0.78 -10.54
CA TYR A 7 -2.96 -0.20 -9.49
C TYR A 7 -2.00 -1.22 -8.86
N LYS A 8 -2.43 -2.48 -8.65
CA LYS A 8 -1.56 -3.52 -8.09
C LYS A 8 -0.34 -3.74 -8.98
N LYS A 9 -0.56 -3.85 -10.29
CA LYS A 9 0.50 -4.00 -11.28
C LYS A 9 1.43 -2.78 -11.31
N ALA A 10 0.87 -1.57 -11.29
CA ALA A 10 1.66 -0.33 -11.25
C ALA A 10 2.52 -0.21 -9.97
N LEU A 11 2.01 -0.65 -8.82
CA LEU A 11 2.75 -0.66 -7.55
C LEU A 11 3.86 -1.72 -7.53
N MET A 12 3.65 -2.87 -8.17
CA MET A 12 4.69 -3.90 -8.35
C MET A 12 5.80 -3.45 -9.30
N GLU A 13 5.44 -2.81 -10.42
CA GLU A 13 6.40 -2.39 -11.45
C GLU A 13 7.14 -1.11 -11.07
N ASN A 14 6.52 -0.24 -10.27
CA ASN A 14 7.11 1.04 -9.86
C ASN A 14 7.21 1.18 -8.34
N LYS A 15 8.37 0.78 -7.81
CA LYS A 15 8.70 0.91 -6.38
C LYS A 15 8.65 2.35 -5.86
N ALA A 16 8.78 3.37 -6.71
CA ALA A 16 8.64 4.77 -6.28
C ALA A 16 7.18 5.14 -6.01
N LEU A 17 6.23 4.63 -6.81
CA LEU A 17 4.79 4.78 -6.54
C LEU A 17 4.38 4.06 -5.25
N ALA A 18 4.97 2.88 -4.98
CA ALA A 18 4.75 2.13 -3.74
C ALA A 18 5.17 2.89 -2.48
N LYS A 19 6.30 3.60 -2.53
CA LYS A 19 6.84 4.36 -1.37
C LYS A 19 5.97 5.53 -0.93
N GLY A 20 5.17 6.10 -1.84
CA GLY A 20 4.25 7.20 -1.53
C GLY A 20 2.87 6.72 -1.04
N LEU A 21 2.61 5.42 -1.04
CA LEU A 21 1.30 4.87 -0.73
C LEU A 21 1.16 4.63 0.78
N ASN A 22 0.37 5.49 1.43
CA ASN A 22 0.12 5.39 2.87
C ASN A 22 -1.07 4.48 3.22
N VAL A 23 -2.07 4.40 2.34
CA VAL A 23 -3.33 3.68 2.57
C VAL A 23 -3.80 3.00 1.29
N ILE A 24 -4.23 1.74 1.41
CA ILE A 24 -4.90 0.99 0.33
C ILE A 24 -5.95 0.06 0.94
N ASP A 25 -7.15 0.01 0.36
CA ASP A 25 -8.25 -0.84 0.85
C ASP A 25 -8.50 -0.72 2.37
N GLY A 26 -8.35 0.49 2.92
CA GLY A 26 -8.50 0.78 4.36
C GLY A 26 -7.34 0.31 5.26
N LYS A 27 -6.25 -0.22 4.68
CA LYS A 27 -5.06 -0.70 5.39
C LYS A 27 -3.93 0.31 5.29
N ILE A 28 -3.24 0.57 6.40
CA ILE A 28 -2.06 1.44 6.44
C ILE A 28 -0.83 0.68 5.97
N THR A 29 -0.21 1.13 4.88
CA THR A 29 0.97 0.50 4.24
C THR A 29 2.25 1.29 4.43
N TYR A 30 2.21 2.41 5.14
CA TYR A 30 3.40 3.18 5.48
C TYR A 30 3.66 3.12 6.99
N GLU A 31 4.73 2.42 7.34
CA GLU A 31 5.03 2.06 8.72
C GLU A 31 5.22 3.27 9.66
N PRO A 32 5.91 4.37 9.28
CA PRO A 32 6.04 5.54 10.16
C PRO A 32 4.69 6.17 10.53
N VAL A 33 3.71 6.18 9.60
CA VAL A 33 2.36 6.67 9.87
C VAL A 33 1.64 5.71 10.82
N ALA A 34 1.71 4.39 10.59
CA ALA A 34 1.11 3.42 11.49
C ALA A 34 1.63 3.59 12.93
N ARG A 35 2.94 3.74 13.11
CA ARG A 35 3.56 3.97 14.43
C ARG A 35 3.16 5.30 15.05
N ALA A 36 3.16 6.39 14.28
CA ALA A 36 2.81 7.73 14.78
C ALA A 36 1.39 7.81 15.35
N PHE A 37 0.45 7.03 14.79
CA PHE A 37 -0.95 7.01 15.20
C PHE A 37 -1.35 5.75 15.99
N ASN A 38 -0.39 4.89 16.35
CA ASN A 38 -0.65 3.60 17.00
C ASN A 38 -1.69 2.74 16.27
N LEU A 39 -1.64 2.74 14.94
CA LEU A 39 -2.50 1.97 14.06
C LEU A 39 -1.81 0.68 13.60
N LYS A 40 -2.61 -0.30 13.15
CA LYS A 40 -2.07 -1.54 12.59
C LYS A 40 -1.41 -1.29 11.23
N TYR A 41 -0.15 -1.67 11.13
CA TYR A 41 0.61 -1.70 9.87
C TYR A 41 0.31 -2.99 9.09
N TYR A 42 0.17 -2.85 7.76
CA TYR A 42 0.05 -3.95 6.82
C TYR A 42 1.14 -3.79 5.75
N PRO A 43 2.07 -4.73 5.62
CA PRO A 43 3.04 -4.71 4.53
C PRO A 43 2.33 -4.60 3.18
N LEU A 44 2.83 -3.72 2.31
CA LEU A 44 2.21 -3.50 1.00
C LEU A 44 2.23 -4.79 0.16
N GLU A 45 3.30 -5.57 0.30
CA GLU A 45 3.50 -6.87 -0.34
C GLU A 45 2.31 -7.80 -0.06
N ASP A 46 1.84 -7.88 1.19
CA ASP A 46 0.73 -8.76 1.58
C ASP A 46 -0.62 -8.36 0.96
N ILE A 47 -0.71 -7.16 0.37
CA ILE A 47 -1.95 -6.61 -0.21
C ILE A 47 -1.94 -6.69 -1.73
N ILE A 48 -0.77 -6.49 -2.35
CA ILE A 48 -0.64 -6.46 -3.80
C ILE A 48 -0.48 -7.85 -4.41
N ILE A 49 0.00 -8.85 -3.66
CA ILE A 49 0.05 -10.27 -4.08
C ILE A 49 -1.38 -10.80 -4.33
#